data_AF-A0A367ZP62-F1
#
_entry.id   AF-A0A367ZP62-F1
#
_cell.length_a   1.000
_cell.length_b   1.000
_cell.length_c   1.000
_cell.angle_alpha   90.00
_cell.angle_beta   90.00
_cell.angle_gamma   90.00
#
_symmetry.space_group_name_H-M   'P 1'
#
loop_
_entity.id
_entity.type
_entity.pdbx_description
1 polymer ?
#
loop_
_entity_poly.entity_id
_entity_poly.type
_entity_poly.pdbx_seq_one_letter_code
_entity_poly.pdbx_strand_id
1 'polypeptide(L)'
;MKVSLADILSRLESPDEAERMQGLLDLVQAGGPPPLDLLFRLASEDPSPGVRYHARRAFAAFRAPTPPPAATSERPAPAERPAAPDDPRGPSDQAPPEPSRPVSPAADEAWQRDLAALDPARRLAAARQAVEAGARAPLPWLIQALSRESAPEVRAALVAAIGHLGGPEQVEVLAPYLADRDHRVRANAVEALAAIGSDEAIVRLIPLIHDPDHRVQANALRALAGIEGTSIPRLLRHLAQDGELWNRDAALHALDVLGAPFALHLLAAMAANDPVARLRQKARAALERHAAAASSHAGGLARHLLERLPPAT
;
A
#
# COMPACT_ATOMS: atom_id res chain seq x y z
N MET A 1 -3.52 33.14 -8.07
CA MET A 1 -4.97 33.33 -7.86
C MET A 1 -5.48 32.15 -7.06
N LYS A 2 -6.23 32.34 -5.98
CA LYS A 2 -6.92 31.23 -5.32
C LYS A 2 -8.02 30.74 -6.26
N VAL A 3 -7.99 29.46 -6.63
CA VAL A 3 -9.06 28.83 -7.43
C VAL A 3 -10.34 28.86 -6.60
N SER A 4 -11.45 29.31 -7.17
CA SER A 4 -12.71 29.40 -6.42
C SER A 4 -13.34 28.01 -6.28
N LEU A 5 -14.17 27.81 -5.24
CA LEU A 5 -14.90 26.55 -5.08
C LEU A 5 -15.81 26.27 -6.30
N ALA A 6 -16.37 27.31 -6.92
CA ALA A 6 -17.18 27.17 -8.13
C ALA A 6 -16.37 26.60 -9.31
N ASP A 7 -15.14 27.06 -9.50
CA ASP A 7 -14.25 26.55 -10.55
C ASP A 7 -13.87 25.09 -10.30
N ILE A 8 -13.66 24.72 -9.03
CA ILE A 8 -13.35 23.35 -8.63
C ILE A 8 -14.55 22.43 -8.93
N LEU A 9 -15.76 22.84 -8.57
CA LEU A 9 -16.96 22.05 -8.83
C LEU A 9 -17.21 21.88 -10.33
N SER A 10 -16.99 22.93 -11.14
CA SER A 10 -17.10 22.83 -12.60
C SER A 10 -16.12 21.81 -13.19
N ARG A 11 -14.91 21.70 -12.64
CA ARG A 11 -13.90 20.70 -13.08
C ARG A 11 -14.30 19.28 -12.70
N LEU A 12 -14.89 19.09 -11.52
CA LEU A 12 -15.35 17.79 -11.03
C LEU A 12 -16.47 17.19 -11.87
N GLU A 13 -17.24 18.00 -12.58
CA GLU A 13 -18.29 17.57 -13.49
C GLU A 13 -17.82 17.45 -14.95
N SER A 14 -16.55 17.73 -15.24
CA SER A 14 -16.01 17.68 -16.59
C SER A 14 -15.99 16.26 -17.16
N PRO A 15 -16.27 16.07 -18.46
CA PRO A 15 -16.04 14.78 -19.12
C PRO A 15 -14.56 14.40 -19.19
N ASP A 16 -13.63 15.35 -19.05
CA ASP A 16 -12.18 15.11 -19.04
C ASP A 16 -11.71 14.58 -17.68
N GLU A 17 -11.06 13.41 -17.69
CA GLU A 17 -10.48 12.79 -16.50
C GLU A 17 -9.44 13.68 -15.80
N ALA A 18 -8.58 14.37 -16.57
CA ALA A 18 -7.53 15.20 -16.02
C ALA A 18 -8.12 16.41 -15.28
N GLU A 19 -9.21 16.97 -15.80
CA GLU A 19 -9.94 18.06 -15.14
C GLU A 19 -10.62 17.59 -13.86
N ARG A 20 -11.29 16.43 -13.87
CA ARG A 20 -11.89 15.86 -12.65
C ARG A 20 -10.83 15.55 -11.59
N MET A 21 -9.70 15.00 -12.00
CA MET A 21 -8.57 14.73 -11.11
C MET A 21 -8.01 16.02 -10.52
N GLN A 22 -7.79 17.05 -11.34
CA GLN A 22 -7.28 18.34 -10.87
C GLN A 22 -8.28 19.02 -9.93
N GLY A 23 -9.58 18.93 -10.22
CA GLY A 23 -10.64 19.39 -9.33
C GLY A 23 -10.59 18.71 -7.95
N LEU A 24 -10.39 17.39 -7.90
CA LEU A 24 -10.28 16.67 -6.62
C LEU A 24 -9.05 17.09 -5.81
N LEU A 25 -7.93 17.36 -6.47
CA LEU A 25 -6.71 17.83 -5.82
C LEU A 25 -6.87 19.26 -5.28
N ASP A 26 -7.46 20.14 -6.08
CA ASP A 26 -7.71 21.53 -5.70
C ASP A 26 -8.72 21.63 -4.55
N LEU A 27 -9.70 20.74 -4.51
CA LEU A 27 -10.72 20.66 -3.46
C LEU A 27 -10.12 20.37 -2.08
N VAL A 28 -9.15 19.45 -2.02
CA VAL A 28 -8.42 19.14 -0.78
C VAL A 28 -7.57 20.33 -0.31
N GLN A 29 -7.09 21.16 -1.24
CA GLN A 29 -6.27 22.34 -0.92
C GLN A 29 -7.10 23.58 -0.57
N ALA A 30 -8.32 23.72 -1.12
CA ALA A 30 -9.17 24.90 -0.95
C ALA A 30 -9.82 24.99 0.43
N GLY A 31 -9.90 23.88 1.18
CA GLY A 31 -10.30 23.85 2.60
C GLY A 31 -11.77 24.20 2.89
N GLY A 32 -12.65 24.21 1.89
CA GLY A 32 -14.10 24.40 2.04
C GLY A 32 -14.88 23.11 1.78
N PRO A 33 -16.03 22.89 2.45
CA PRO A 33 -16.77 21.64 2.30
C PRO A 33 -17.39 21.53 0.90
N PRO A 34 -17.08 20.46 0.13
CA PRO A 34 -17.73 20.16 -1.14
C PRO A 34 -19.14 19.60 -0.94
N PRO A 35 -19.95 19.55 -2.01
CA PRO A 35 -21.14 18.72 -2.06
C PRO A 35 -20.73 17.25 -1.91
N LEU A 36 -21.04 16.65 -0.75
CA LEU A 36 -20.66 15.27 -0.45
C LEU A 36 -21.29 14.27 -1.42
N ASP A 37 -22.48 14.56 -1.95
CA ASP A 37 -23.17 13.71 -2.94
C ASP A 37 -22.40 13.63 -4.27
N LEU A 38 -21.75 14.72 -4.68
CA LEU A 38 -20.90 14.74 -5.87
C LEU A 38 -19.65 13.88 -5.65
N LEU A 39 -19.00 14.02 -4.50
CA LEU A 39 -17.85 13.18 -4.13
C LEU A 39 -18.23 11.70 -4.01
N PHE A 40 -19.40 11.39 -3.47
CA PHE A 40 -19.89 10.02 -3.36
C PHE A 40 -20.15 9.40 -4.74
N ARG A 41 -20.77 10.13 -5.66
CA ARG A 41 -20.92 9.69 -7.07
C ARG A 41 -19.56 9.45 -7.72
N LEU A 42 -18.64 10.40 -7.65
CA LEU A 42 -17.30 10.24 -8.22
C LEU A 42 -16.55 9.05 -7.61
N ALA A 43 -16.70 8.82 -6.31
CA ALA A 43 -16.09 7.68 -5.59
C ALA A 43 -16.61 6.30 -6.02
N SER A 44 -17.83 6.25 -6.55
CA SER A 44 -18.57 5.02 -6.79
C SER A 44 -18.72 4.70 -8.28
N GLU A 45 -18.92 5.72 -9.10
CA GLU A 45 -19.42 5.61 -10.47
C GLU A 45 -18.46 6.21 -11.51
N ASP A 46 -17.44 6.98 -11.12
CA ASP A 46 -16.53 7.59 -12.11
C ASP A 46 -15.83 6.52 -12.95
N PRO A 47 -15.73 6.66 -14.29
CA PRO A 47 -15.04 5.70 -15.15
C PRO A 47 -13.58 5.48 -14.77
N SER A 48 -12.88 6.54 -14.33
CA SER A 48 -11.46 6.48 -13.98
C SER A 48 -11.25 5.90 -12.57
N PRO A 49 -10.47 4.82 -12.43
CA PRO A 49 -10.07 4.28 -11.12
C PRO A 49 -9.33 5.30 -10.25
N GLY A 50 -8.53 6.17 -10.86
CA GLY A 50 -7.82 7.23 -10.16
C GLY A 50 -8.80 8.24 -9.57
N VAL A 51 -9.75 8.72 -10.37
CA VAL A 51 -10.77 9.67 -9.90
C VAL A 51 -11.61 9.07 -8.78
N ARG A 52 -12.02 7.79 -8.90
CA ARG A 52 -12.73 7.07 -7.81
C ARG A 52 -11.93 7.04 -6.52
N TYR A 53 -10.63 6.72 -6.59
CA TYR A 53 -9.75 6.68 -5.43
C TYR A 53 -9.64 8.04 -4.73
N HIS A 54 -9.36 9.10 -5.49
CA HIS A 54 -9.20 10.45 -4.94
C HIS A 54 -10.51 11.01 -4.39
N ALA A 55 -11.65 10.69 -5.02
CA ALA A 55 -12.97 11.07 -4.53
C ALA A 55 -13.31 10.38 -3.19
N ARG A 56 -12.98 9.10 -3.00
CA ARG A 56 -13.13 8.40 -1.71
C ARG A 56 -12.30 9.03 -0.61
N ARG A 57 -11.05 9.39 -0.93
CA ARG A 57 -10.15 10.04 0.01
C ARG A 57 -10.66 11.43 0.41
N ALA A 58 -11.11 12.23 -0.55
CA ALA A 58 -11.70 13.54 -0.29
C ALA A 58 -12.98 13.41 0.55
N PHE A 59 -13.86 12.46 0.21
CA PHE A 59 -15.09 12.19 0.95
C PHE A 59 -14.83 11.85 2.41
N ALA A 60 -13.83 11.00 2.69
CA ALA A 60 -13.45 10.64 4.06
C ALA A 60 -12.88 11.85 4.84
N ALA A 61 -12.07 12.69 4.19
CA ALA A 61 -11.46 13.86 4.82
C ALA A 61 -12.50 14.89 5.30
N PHE A 62 -13.57 15.12 4.53
CA PHE A 62 -14.62 16.08 4.89
C PHE A 62 -15.71 15.49 5.81
N ARG A 63 -15.68 14.18 6.08
CA ARG A 63 -16.61 13.50 7.01
C ARG A 63 -16.03 13.30 8.42
N ALA A 64 -14.73 13.55 8.60
CA ALA A 64 -14.06 13.43 9.90
C ALA A 64 -14.39 14.64 10.81
N PRO A 65 -14.65 14.43 12.12
CA PRO A 65 -14.87 15.53 13.05
C PRO A 65 -13.60 16.38 13.20
N THR A 66 -13.75 17.71 13.16
CA THR A 66 -12.64 18.66 13.31
C THR A 66 -12.00 18.53 14.70
N PRO A 67 -10.66 18.39 14.83
CA PRO A 67 -10.02 18.36 16.14
C PRO A 67 -10.11 19.74 16.83
N PRO A 68 -10.24 19.79 18.18
CA PRO A 68 -10.35 21.05 18.91
C PRO A 68 -9.01 21.82 18.92
N PRO A 69 -9.04 23.17 19.04
CA PRO A 69 -7.81 23.97 19.04
C PRO A 69 -7.01 23.75 20.34
N ALA A 70 -5.68 23.75 20.22
CA ALA A 70 -4.74 23.46 21.29
C ALA A 70 -4.82 24.45 22.45
N ALA A 71 -4.96 23.93 23.68
CA ALA A 71 -4.91 24.71 24.91
C ALA A 71 -3.46 25.13 25.23
N THR A 72 -3.27 26.42 25.50
CA THR A 72 -2.03 27.03 25.98
C THR A 72 -1.70 26.55 27.39
N SER A 73 -0.54 25.92 27.57
CA SER A 73 -0.05 25.41 28.86
C SER A 73 0.75 26.47 29.62
N GLU A 74 0.24 26.94 30.76
CA GLU A 74 1.07 27.52 31.82
C GLU A 74 1.76 26.39 32.62
N ARG A 75 3.07 26.51 32.83
CA ARG A 75 3.91 25.58 33.61
C ARG A 75 4.05 26.07 35.06
N PRO A 76 3.94 25.20 36.09
CA PRO A 76 4.51 25.50 37.40
C PRO A 76 5.94 24.92 37.56
N ALA A 77 6.73 25.60 38.39
CA ALA A 77 8.16 25.34 38.67
C ALA A 77 8.41 24.09 39.55
N PRO A 78 9.63 23.52 39.58
CA PRO A 78 9.90 22.25 40.25
C PRO A 78 10.23 22.41 41.74
N ALA A 79 9.77 21.46 42.56
CA ALA A 79 10.14 21.31 43.97
C ALA A 79 11.34 20.36 44.14
N GLU A 80 12.22 20.70 45.08
CA GLU A 80 13.45 20.00 45.45
C GLU A 80 13.19 18.64 46.14
N ARG A 81 14.08 17.67 45.94
CA ARG A 81 14.10 16.35 46.62
C ARG A 81 15.10 16.35 47.78
N PRO A 82 14.80 15.71 48.92
CA PRO A 82 15.80 15.45 49.95
C PRO A 82 16.48 14.08 49.77
N ALA A 83 17.69 13.97 50.31
CA ALA A 83 18.57 12.80 50.28
C ALA A 83 18.53 12.01 51.61
N ALA A 84 18.75 10.69 51.54
CA ALA A 84 19.35 9.81 52.57
C ALA A 84 19.38 8.32 52.07
N PRO A 85 20.03 7.35 52.75
CA PRO A 85 21.47 7.19 52.95
C PRO A 85 21.99 5.77 52.60
N ASP A 86 23.30 5.54 52.82
CA ASP A 86 24.11 4.35 52.53
C ASP A 86 23.64 3.01 53.16
N ASP A 87 23.76 1.90 52.41
CA ASP A 87 23.96 0.54 52.94
C ASP A 87 24.79 -0.31 51.93
N PRO A 88 25.86 -1.04 52.33
CA PRO A 88 26.70 -1.80 51.43
C PRO A 88 26.43 -3.32 51.50
N ARG A 89 26.25 -3.96 50.33
CA ARG A 89 26.67 -5.34 49.98
C ARG A 89 26.09 -5.77 48.61
N GLY A 90 26.92 -6.34 47.73
CA GLY A 90 26.53 -6.97 46.45
C GLY A 90 25.80 -8.31 46.64
N PRO A 91 25.40 -9.03 45.57
CA PRO A 91 26.23 -9.35 44.40
C PRO A 91 25.57 -9.15 43.01
N SER A 92 26.41 -9.28 41.99
CA SER A 92 26.15 -9.35 40.55
C SER A 92 24.81 -9.98 40.15
N ASP A 93 24.02 -9.28 39.34
CA ASP A 93 23.38 -9.85 38.14
C ASP A 93 22.82 -8.76 37.21
N GLN A 94 23.14 -8.95 35.94
CA GLN A 94 22.73 -8.27 34.71
C GLN A 94 21.61 -7.23 34.83
N ALA A 95 21.95 -5.97 34.55
CA ALA A 95 20.98 -4.90 34.36
C ALA A 95 20.01 -5.26 33.20
N PRO A 96 18.69 -5.10 33.37
CA PRO A 96 17.75 -5.25 32.27
C PRO A 96 18.07 -4.21 31.18
N PRO A 97 17.84 -4.52 29.89
CA PRO A 97 18.06 -3.55 28.83
C PRO A 97 17.26 -2.28 29.12
N GLU A 98 17.93 -1.12 29.12
CA GLU A 98 17.29 0.16 29.38
C GLU A 98 16.08 0.32 28.43
N PRO A 99 14.90 0.73 28.94
CA PRO A 99 13.79 1.07 28.07
C PRO A 99 14.22 2.22 27.17
N SER A 100 14.06 2.02 25.85
CA SER A 100 14.35 2.96 24.77
C SER A 100 14.08 4.41 25.20
N ARG A 101 15.13 5.24 25.24
CA ARG A 101 15.00 6.66 25.59
C ARG A 101 13.91 7.30 24.71
N PRO A 102 12.98 8.08 25.29
CA PRO A 102 12.05 8.85 24.48
C PRO A 102 12.83 9.75 23.53
N VAL A 103 12.50 9.68 22.25
CA VAL A 103 13.10 10.52 21.21
C VAL A 103 12.84 11.98 21.57
N SER A 104 13.89 12.81 21.58
CA SER A 104 13.79 14.23 21.88
C SER A 104 13.00 14.97 20.78
N PRO A 105 12.12 15.93 21.11
CA PRO A 105 11.40 16.77 20.13
C PRO A 105 12.31 17.41 19.07
N ALA A 106 13.58 17.67 19.42
CA ALA A 106 14.57 18.26 18.51
C ALA A 106 14.95 17.33 17.34
N ALA A 107 14.88 16.01 17.53
CA ALA A 107 15.13 15.04 16.47
C ALA A 107 13.97 14.99 15.47
N ASP A 108 12.72 15.11 15.94
CA ASP A 108 11.53 15.14 15.10
C ASP A 108 11.52 16.37 14.18
N GLU A 109 11.92 17.54 14.71
CA GLU A 109 12.08 18.76 13.92
C GLU A 109 13.17 18.67 12.85
N ALA A 110 14.21 17.85 13.07
CA ALA A 110 15.28 17.66 12.10
C ALA A 110 14.81 16.84 10.89
N TRP A 111 14.17 15.69 11.13
CA TRP A 111 13.61 14.86 10.07
C TRP A 111 12.61 15.61 9.22
N GLN A 112 11.70 16.34 9.86
CA GLN A 112 10.68 17.12 9.18
C GLN A 112 11.31 18.20 8.28
N ARG A 113 12.35 18.88 8.76
CA ARG A 113 13.04 19.93 8.00
C ARG A 113 13.77 19.38 6.78
N ASP A 114 14.51 18.28 6.93
CA ASP A 114 15.33 17.74 5.84
C ASP A 114 14.49 17.00 4.79
N LEU A 115 13.44 16.29 5.21
CA LEU A 115 12.49 15.64 4.29
C LEU A 115 11.57 16.64 3.57
N ALA A 116 11.37 17.85 4.13
CA ALA A 116 10.65 18.94 3.48
C ALA A 116 11.55 19.87 2.65
N ALA A 117 12.86 19.60 2.57
CA ALA A 117 13.79 20.45 1.83
C ALA A 117 13.44 20.51 0.33
N LEU A 118 13.59 21.69 -0.28
CA LEU A 118 13.39 21.86 -1.73
C LEU A 118 14.40 21.04 -2.54
N ASP A 119 15.60 20.82 -1.98
CA ASP A 119 16.68 20.06 -2.60
C ASP A 119 16.41 18.54 -2.52
N PRO A 120 16.24 17.84 -3.66
CA PRO A 120 16.09 16.39 -3.69
C PRO A 120 17.26 15.63 -3.04
N ALA A 121 18.48 16.15 -3.11
CA ALA A 121 19.65 15.49 -2.52
C ALA A 121 19.56 15.44 -0.99
N ARG A 122 19.08 16.53 -0.36
CA ARG A 122 18.83 16.56 1.09
C ARG A 122 17.73 15.60 1.51
N ARG A 123 16.62 15.54 0.77
CA ARG A 123 15.52 14.60 1.04
C ARG A 123 15.99 13.15 0.91
N LEU A 124 16.78 12.85 -0.11
CA LEU A 124 17.40 11.53 -0.31
C LEU A 124 18.34 11.16 0.84
N ALA A 125 19.20 12.08 1.28
CA ALA A 125 20.11 11.87 2.39
C ALA A 125 19.33 11.58 3.69
N ALA A 126 18.27 12.35 3.95
CA ALA A 126 17.40 12.14 5.11
C ALA A 126 16.73 10.76 5.09
N ALA A 127 16.22 10.30 3.94
CA ALA A 127 15.64 8.96 3.82
C ALA A 127 16.66 7.85 4.13
N ARG A 128 17.91 7.99 3.66
CA ARG A 128 18.98 7.03 3.94
C ARG A 128 19.41 7.03 5.39
N GLN A 129 19.53 8.23 5.98
CA GLN A 129 19.91 8.38 7.38
C GLN A 129 18.85 7.79 8.31
N ALA A 130 17.56 7.87 7.94
CA ALA A 130 16.48 7.24 8.71
C ALA A 130 16.65 5.71 8.76
N VAL A 131 17.04 5.09 7.62
CA VAL A 131 17.34 3.65 7.54
C VAL A 131 18.56 3.30 8.39
N GLU A 132 19.64 4.05 8.26
CA GLU A 132 20.89 3.83 9.02
C GLU A 132 20.67 3.96 10.53
N ALA A 133 19.82 4.90 10.95
CA ALA A 133 19.43 5.06 12.34
C ALA A 133 18.60 3.88 12.88
N GLY A 134 17.96 3.08 12.01
CA GLY A 134 17.14 1.92 12.37
C GLY A 134 15.91 2.26 13.24
N ALA A 135 15.60 3.54 13.44
CA ALA A 135 14.54 4.00 14.32
C ALA A 135 13.22 4.15 13.55
N ARG A 136 12.11 3.72 14.15
CA ARG A 136 10.76 3.89 13.58
C ARG A 136 10.21 5.32 13.69
N ALA A 137 10.80 6.15 14.54
CA ALA A 137 10.35 7.53 14.78
C ALA A 137 10.15 8.38 13.51
N PRO A 138 11.00 8.28 12.45
CA PRO A 138 10.83 9.07 11.23
C PRO A 138 9.68 8.61 10.32
N LEU A 139 9.03 7.45 10.58
CA LEU A 139 8.02 6.87 9.67
C LEU A 139 6.90 7.85 9.28
N PRO A 140 6.25 8.60 10.19
CA PRO A 140 5.22 9.55 9.81
C PRO A 140 5.72 10.62 8.83
N TRP A 141 6.96 11.09 9.00
CA TRP A 141 7.59 12.09 8.14
C TRP A 141 8.00 11.51 6.79
N LEU A 142 8.49 10.27 6.75
CA LEU A 142 8.79 9.56 5.51
C LEU A 142 7.51 9.37 4.68
N ILE A 143 6.41 8.94 5.31
CA ILE A 143 5.10 8.76 4.66
C ILE A 143 4.57 10.10 4.13
N GLN A 144 4.67 11.16 4.93
CA GLN A 144 4.27 12.50 4.50
C GLN A 144 5.10 12.99 3.31
N ALA A 145 6.42 12.82 3.36
CA ALA A 145 7.32 13.20 2.27
C ALA A 145 7.03 12.43 0.98
N LEU A 146 6.83 11.11 1.11
CA LEU A 146 6.49 10.22 0.00
C LEU A 146 5.23 10.68 -0.74
N SER A 147 4.20 11.12 -0.01
CA SER A 147 2.94 11.58 -0.60
C SER A 147 3.05 12.83 -1.50
N ARG A 148 4.18 13.55 -1.45
CA ARG A 148 4.43 14.80 -2.18
C ARG A 148 5.65 14.70 -3.10
N GLU A 149 6.31 13.56 -3.15
CA GLU A 149 7.60 13.43 -3.85
C GLU A 149 7.42 13.22 -5.36
N SER A 150 7.95 14.17 -6.14
CA SER A 150 7.94 14.11 -7.60
C SER A 150 9.18 13.41 -8.16
N ALA A 151 10.34 13.54 -7.51
CA ALA A 151 11.61 12.98 -8.00
C ALA A 151 11.62 11.45 -7.83
N PRO A 152 11.71 10.67 -8.93
CA PRO A 152 11.68 9.20 -8.86
C PRO A 152 12.75 8.59 -7.96
N GLU A 153 13.96 9.17 -7.96
CA GLU A 153 15.07 8.70 -7.13
C GLU A 153 14.79 8.84 -5.64
N VAL A 154 14.22 9.98 -5.24
CA VAL A 154 13.86 10.23 -3.84
C VAL A 154 12.65 9.38 -3.45
N ARG A 155 11.67 9.25 -4.34
CA ARG A 155 10.50 8.41 -4.13
C ARG A 155 10.89 6.95 -3.91
N ALA A 156 11.79 6.40 -4.73
CA ALA A 156 12.31 5.05 -4.58
C ALA A 156 13.03 4.86 -3.23
N ALA A 157 13.79 5.87 -2.79
CA ALA A 157 14.46 5.84 -1.49
C ALA A 157 13.49 5.91 -0.31
N LEU A 158 12.44 6.73 -0.40
CA LEU A 158 11.41 6.83 0.62
C LEU A 158 10.60 5.53 0.73
N VAL A 159 10.23 4.91 -0.40
CA VAL A 159 9.57 3.60 -0.45
C VAL A 159 10.45 2.53 0.23
N ALA A 160 11.74 2.48 -0.11
CA ALA A 160 12.67 1.54 0.52
C ALA A 160 12.82 1.80 2.03
N ALA A 161 12.92 3.07 2.44
CA ALA A 161 13.05 3.43 3.86
C ALA A 161 11.81 3.05 4.67
N ILE A 162 10.62 3.28 4.14
CA ILE A 162 9.35 2.90 4.79
C ILE A 162 9.23 1.38 4.86
N GLY A 163 9.64 0.64 3.83
CA GLY A 163 9.67 -0.82 3.88
C GLY A 163 10.63 -1.38 4.93
N HIS A 164 11.82 -0.80 5.03
CA HIS A 164 12.84 -1.26 5.98
C HIS A 164 12.48 -0.95 7.45
N LEU A 165 11.92 0.23 7.70
CA LEU A 165 11.59 0.69 9.05
C LEU A 165 10.18 0.26 9.49
N GLY A 166 9.27 0.10 8.54
CA GLY A 166 7.85 -0.15 8.77
C GLY A 166 7.52 -1.59 9.18
N GLY A 167 6.25 -1.92 9.06
CA GLY A 167 5.68 -3.24 9.28
C GLY A 167 4.36 -3.41 8.51
N PRO A 168 3.53 -4.39 8.88
CA PRO A 168 2.27 -4.69 8.17
C PRO A 168 1.35 -3.47 7.98
N GLU A 169 1.35 -2.53 8.94
CA GLU A 169 0.61 -1.26 8.91
C GLU A 169 0.93 -0.38 7.68
N GLN A 170 2.10 -0.58 7.05
CA GLN A 170 2.57 0.20 5.90
C GLN A 170 2.24 -0.45 4.55
N VAL A 171 1.59 -1.62 4.52
CA VAL A 171 1.24 -2.29 3.27
C VAL A 171 0.37 -1.41 2.38
N GLU A 172 -0.69 -0.82 2.93
CA GLU A 172 -1.57 0.09 2.17
C GLU A 172 -0.89 1.40 1.76
N VAL A 173 0.15 1.82 2.47
CA VAL A 173 0.97 2.99 2.10
C VAL A 173 1.89 2.66 0.92
N LEU A 174 2.45 1.45 0.89
CA LEU A 174 3.44 1.02 -0.09
C LEU A 174 2.81 0.42 -1.36
N ALA A 175 1.65 -0.23 -1.25
CA ALA A 175 0.97 -0.90 -2.35
C ALA A 175 0.76 -0.03 -3.61
N PRO A 176 0.41 1.27 -3.52
CA PRO A 176 0.27 2.12 -4.71
C PRO A 176 1.55 2.23 -5.54
N TYR A 177 2.72 2.10 -4.92
CA TYR A 177 4.02 2.25 -5.59
C TYR A 177 4.42 1.02 -6.40
N LEU A 178 3.68 -0.09 -6.29
CA LEU A 178 3.77 -1.21 -7.22
C LEU A 178 3.30 -0.87 -8.63
N ALA A 179 2.54 0.22 -8.80
CA ALA A 179 2.08 0.71 -10.11
C ALA A 179 2.78 2.02 -10.52
N ASP A 180 3.90 2.38 -9.87
CA ASP A 180 4.62 3.62 -10.20
C ASP A 180 5.14 3.60 -11.65
N ARG A 181 5.14 4.76 -12.30
CA ARG A 181 5.67 4.93 -13.66
C ARG A 181 7.16 4.57 -13.75
N ASP A 182 7.90 4.78 -12.66
CA ASP A 182 9.33 4.49 -12.60
C ASP A 182 9.57 3.05 -12.11
N HIS A 183 10.24 2.25 -12.93
CA HIS A 183 10.54 0.84 -12.63
C HIS A 183 11.40 0.67 -11.37
N ARG A 184 12.21 1.68 -10.99
CA ARG A 184 13.02 1.64 -9.78
C ARG A 184 12.16 1.76 -8.54
N VAL A 185 11.14 2.63 -8.59
CA VAL A 185 10.16 2.77 -7.52
C VAL A 185 9.35 1.47 -7.37
N ARG A 186 8.88 0.88 -8.48
CA ARG A 186 8.18 -0.42 -8.45
C ARG A 186 9.03 -1.53 -7.84
N ALA A 187 10.29 -1.65 -8.28
CA ALA A 187 11.20 -2.68 -7.77
C ALA A 187 11.44 -2.54 -6.27
N ASN A 188 11.62 -1.31 -5.79
CA ASN A 188 11.78 -1.03 -4.36
C ASN A 188 10.49 -1.27 -3.58
N ALA A 189 9.31 -1.02 -4.17
CA ALA A 189 8.02 -1.33 -3.55
C ALA A 189 7.84 -2.85 -3.39
N VAL A 190 8.25 -3.63 -4.40
CA VAL A 190 8.27 -5.09 -4.31
C VAL A 190 9.19 -5.57 -3.19
N GLU A 191 10.42 -5.07 -3.12
CA GLU A 191 11.36 -5.42 -2.05
C GLU A 191 10.85 -5.01 -0.66
N ALA A 192 10.27 -3.81 -0.54
CA ALA A 192 9.71 -3.30 0.70
C ALA A 192 8.57 -4.19 1.22
N LEU A 193 7.62 -4.54 0.35
CA LEU A 193 6.49 -5.40 0.70
C LEU A 193 6.94 -6.84 0.95
N ALA A 194 7.93 -7.35 0.22
CA ALA A 194 8.53 -8.65 0.48
C ALA A 194 9.22 -8.70 1.84
N ALA A 195 9.92 -7.63 2.23
CA ALA A 195 10.56 -7.52 3.54
C ALA A 195 9.54 -7.44 4.69
N ILE A 196 8.39 -6.80 4.47
CA ILE A 196 7.27 -6.80 5.43
C ILE A 196 6.71 -8.22 5.58
N GLY A 197 6.57 -8.95 4.47
CA GLY A 197 6.28 -10.40 4.48
C GLY A 197 4.90 -10.79 5.01
N SER A 198 3.98 -9.84 5.19
CA SER A 198 2.59 -10.17 5.55
C SER A 198 1.87 -10.83 4.37
N ASP A 199 0.88 -11.67 4.67
CA ASP A 199 0.05 -12.31 3.63
C ASP A 199 -0.51 -11.28 2.65
N GLU A 200 -0.99 -10.15 3.16
CA GLU A 200 -1.46 -9.04 2.36
C GLU A 200 -0.37 -8.48 1.42
N ALA A 201 0.83 -8.23 1.94
CA ALA A 201 1.95 -7.73 1.16
C ALA A 201 2.30 -8.70 0.02
N ILE A 202 2.36 -9.99 0.33
CA ILE A 202 2.64 -11.05 -0.64
C ILE A 202 1.62 -11.07 -1.78
N VAL A 203 0.33 -10.94 -1.48
CA VAL A 203 -0.73 -10.91 -2.50
C VAL A 203 -0.54 -9.77 -3.47
N ARG A 204 -0.14 -8.60 -2.96
CA ARG A 204 0.13 -7.42 -3.79
C ARG A 204 1.31 -7.65 -4.75
N LEU A 205 2.25 -8.56 -4.45
CA LEU A 205 3.40 -8.84 -5.31
C LEU A 205 3.09 -9.71 -6.51
N ILE A 206 1.99 -10.46 -6.51
CA ILE A 206 1.75 -11.48 -7.52
C ILE A 206 1.61 -10.92 -8.94
N PRO A 207 0.89 -9.81 -9.19
CA PRO A 207 0.83 -9.23 -10.54
C PRO A 207 2.19 -8.82 -11.10
N LEU A 208 3.19 -8.58 -10.24
CA LEU A 208 4.49 -8.02 -10.63
C LEU A 208 5.43 -9.07 -11.23
N ILE A 209 5.08 -10.36 -11.24
CA ILE A 209 5.86 -11.37 -11.96
C ILE A 209 5.74 -11.26 -13.48
N HIS A 210 4.85 -10.39 -13.98
CA HIS A 210 4.74 -10.00 -15.39
C HIS A 210 5.07 -8.54 -15.62
N ASP A 211 5.73 -7.88 -14.66
CA ASP A 211 6.18 -6.51 -14.88
C ASP A 211 7.09 -6.45 -16.12
N PRO A 212 6.93 -5.45 -17.02
CA PRO A 212 7.77 -5.32 -18.20
C PRO A 212 9.25 -5.07 -17.86
N ASP A 213 9.55 -4.61 -16.66
CA ASP A 213 10.92 -4.45 -16.18
C ASP A 213 11.43 -5.76 -15.53
N HIS A 214 12.54 -6.27 -16.06
CA HIS A 214 13.13 -7.53 -15.60
C HIS A 214 13.55 -7.51 -14.13
N ARG A 215 13.91 -6.36 -13.57
CA ARG A 215 14.30 -6.27 -12.15
C ARG A 215 13.07 -6.37 -11.26
N VAL A 216 11.98 -5.67 -11.61
CA VAL A 216 10.71 -5.77 -10.88
C VAL A 216 10.19 -7.22 -10.91
N GLN A 217 10.18 -7.82 -12.11
CA GLN A 217 9.79 -9.22 -12.29
C GLN A 217 10.65 -10.17 -11.46
N ALA A 218 11.98 -10.05 -11.52
CA ALA A 218 12.90 -10.91 -10.77
C ALA A 218 12.71 -10.76 -9.26
N ASN A 219 12.48 -9.54 -8.77
CA ASN A 219 12.22 -9.28 -7.36
C ASN A 219 10.91 -9.92 -6.91
N ALA A 220 9.85 -9.82 -7.71
CA ALA A 220 8.56 -10.41 -7.40
C ALA A 220 8.66 -11.94 -7.37
N LEU A 221 9.30 -12.55 -8.36
CA LEU A 221 9.56 -13.99 -8.39
C LEU A 221 10.38 -14.45 -7.20
N ARG A 222 11.44 -13.71 -6.82
CA ARG A 222 12.26 -14.04 -5.65
C ARG A 222 11.48 -13.94 -4.35
N ALA A 223 10.68 -12.88 -4.20
CA ALA A 223 9.83 -12.69 -3.02
C ALA A 223 8.84 -13.83 -2.87
N LEU A 224 8.19 -14.25 -3.96
CA LEU A 224 7.25 -15.37 -3.94
C LEU A 224 7.92 -16.73 -3.76
N ALA A 225 9.14 -16.92 -4.29
CA ALA A 225 9.92 -18.14 -4.10
C ALA A 225 10.47 -18.30 -2.67
N GLY A 226 10.71 -17.18 -1.98
CA GLY A 226 11.13 -17.15 -0.58
C GLY A 226 10.00 -17.51 0.40
N ILE A 227 8.76 -17.59 -0.08
CA ILE A 227 7.63 -18.09 0.70
C ILE A 227 7.66 -19.61 0.61
N GLU A 228 7.82 -20.28 1.75
CA GLU A 228 7.81 -21.74 1.81
C GLU A 228 6.56 -22.29 1.08
N GLY A 229 6.79 -23.20 0.12
CA GLY A 229 5.82 -23.61 -0.92
C GLY A 229 4.50 -24.20 -0.43
N THR A 230 4.31 -24.37 0.87
CA THR A 230 3.05 -24.74 1.51
C THR A 230 2.09 -23.55 1.67
N SER A 231 2.63 -22.32 1.69
CA SER A 231 1.86 -21.11 2.00
C SER A 231 1.19 -20.50 0.78
N ILE A 232 1.83 -20.48 -0.41
CA ILE A 232 1.21 -19.90 -1.62
C ILE A 232 -0.10 -20.60 -2.01
N PRO A 233 -0.18 -21.95 -2.14
CA PRO A 233 -1.45 -22.61 -2.48
C PRO A 233 -2.53 -22.42 -1.42
N ARG A 234 -2.15 -22.35 -0.14
CA ARG A 234 -3.08 -22.11 0.98
C ARG A 234 -3.58 -20.67 0.99
N LEU A 235 -2.69 -19.70 0.82
CA LEU A 235 -2.98 -18.28 0.76
C LEU A 235 -3.90 -17.97 -0.42
N LEU A 236 -3.55 -18.44 -1.63
CA LEU A 236 -4.39 -18.21 -2.81
C LEU A 236 -5.76 -18.88 -2.71
N ARG A 237 -5.85 -20.04 -2.05
CA ARG A 237 -7.14 -20.66 -1.74
C ARG A 237 -7.95 -19.80 -0.79
N HIS A 238 -7.33 -19.30 0.29
CA HIS A 238 -7.99 -18.44 1.27
C HIS A 238 -8.54 -17.18 0.61
N LEU A 239 -7.72 -16.49 -0.19
CA LEU A 239 -8.10 -15.26 -0.88
C LEU A 239 -9.15 -15.47 -1.96
N ALA A 240 -9.09 -16.58 -2.69
CA ALA A 240 -10.12 -16.96 -3.66
C ALA A 240 -11.49 -17.22 -3.00
N GLN A 241 -11.51 -17.49 -1.69
CA GLN A 241 -12.70 -17.74 -0.88
C GLN A 241 -13.03 -16.58 0.07
N ASP A 242 -12.26 -15.50 0.03
CA ASP A 242 -12.38 -14.39 0.96
C ASP A 242 -13.66 -13.58 0.74
N GLY A 243 -14.14 -12.88 1.77
CA GLY A 243 -15.32 -12.02 1.68
C GLY A 243 -15.10 -10.79 0.80
N GLU A 244 -13.88 -10.25 0.77
CA GLU A 244 -13.55 -9.05 0.05
C GLU A 244 -13.31 -9.31 -1.45
N LEU A 245 -13.95 -8.50 -2.30
CA LEU A 245 -13.87 -8.64 -3.75
C LEU A 245 -12.44 -8.49 -4.26
N TRP A 246 -11.68 -7.57 -3.67
CA TRP A 246 -10.31 -7.26 -4.12
C TRP A 246 -9.35 -8.43 -3.87
N ASN A 247 -9.54 -9.17 -2.75
CA ASN A 247 -8.77 -10.37 -2.45
C ASN A 247 -9.05 -11.48 -3.47
N ARG A 248 -10.33 -11.71 -3.80
CA ARG A 248 -10.70 -12.69 -4.82
C ARG A 248 -10.18 -12.30 -6.21
N ASP A 249 -10.25 -11.03 -6.60
CA ASP A 249 -9.72 -10.57 -7.90
C ASP A 249 -8.19 -10.71 -7.98
N ALA A 250 -7.48 -10.39 -6.89
CA ALA A 250 -6.03 -10.59 -6.79
C ALA A 250 -5.65 -12.07 -6.85
N ALA A 251 -6.40 -12.94 -6.14
CA ALA A 251 -6.21 -14.38 -6.21
C ALA A 251 -6.48 -14.92 -7.61
N LEU A 252 -7.56 -14.51 -8.27
CA LEU A 252 -7.86 -14.90 -9.64
C LEU A 252 -6.70 -14.55 -10.58
N HIS A 253 -6.21 -13.31 -10.50
CA HIS A 253 -5.08 -12.87 -11.30
C HIS A 253 -3.85 -13.74 -11.02
N ALA A 254 -3.52 -13.95 -9.75
CA ALA A 254 -2.41 -14.81 -9.34
C ALA A 254 -2.52 -16.25 -9.86
N LEU A 255 -3.71 -16.83 -9.80
CA LEU A 255 -3.97 -18.20 -10.23
C LEU A 255 -3.87 -18.33 -11.77
N ASP A 256 -4.39 -17.35 -12.50
CA ASP A 256 -4.25 -17.24 -13.96
C ASP A 256 -2.78 -17.16 -14.34
N VAL A 257 -2.04 -16.29 -13.67
CA VAL A 257 -0.62 -16.10 -13.88
C VAL A 257 0.20 -17.38 -13.58
N LEU A 258 -0.09 -18.07 -12.48
CA LEU A 258 0.68 -19.26 -12.07
C LEU A 258 0.49 -20.44 -13.02
N GLY A 259 -0.74 -20.66 -13.53
CA GLY A 259 -1.05 -21.78 -14.44
C GLY A 259 -0.76 -23.19 -13.91
N ALA A 260 -0.34 -23.32 -12.65
CA ALA A 260 -0.01 -24.59 -12.02
C ALA A 260 -1.27 -25.45 -11.81
N PRO A 261 -1.16 -26.78 -11.71
CA PRO A 261 -2.33 -27.65 -11.55
C PRO A 261 -3.27 -27.23 -10.41
N PHE A 262 -2.74 -26.88 -9.23
CA PHE A 262 -3.59 -26.40 -8.12
C PHE A 262 -4.32 -25.08 -8.48
N ALA A 263 -3.67 -24.21 -9.25
CA ALA A 263 -4.20 -22.92 -9.61
C ALA A 263 -5.39 -23.05 -10.58
N LEU A 264 -5.27 -23.95 -11.55
CA LEU A 264 -6.35 -24.30 -12.48
C LEU A 264 -7.59 -24.84 -11.74
N HIS A 265 -7.40 -25.68 -10.70
CA HIS A 265 -8.52 -26.16 -9.88
C HIS A 265 -9.22 -25.03 -9.13
N LEU A 266 -8.47 -24.05 -8.61
CA LEU A 266 -9.05 -22.89 -7.93
C LEU A 266 -9.77 -21.95 -8.92
N LEU A 267 -9.21 -21.71 -10.11
CA LEU A 267 -9.91 -20.97 -11.18
C LEU A 267 -11.23 -21.65 -11.56
N ALA A 268 -11.25 -22.98 -11.66
CA ALA A 268 -12.49 -23.71 -11.93
C ALA A 268 -13.52 -23.55 -10.80
N ALA A 269 -13.07 -23.62 -9.54
CA ALA A 269 -13.95 -23.37 -8.40
C ALA A 269 -14.53 -21.95 -8.40
N MET A 270 -13.71 -20.93 -8.71
CA MET A 270 -14.15 -19.54 -8.84
C MET A 270 -15.10 -19.37 -10.03
N ALA A 271 -14.81 -19.95 -11.19
CA ALA A 271 -15.66 -19.90 -12.37
C ALA A 271 -17.05 -20.49 -12.11
N ALA A 272 -17.14 -21.56 -11.31
CA ALA A 272 -18.40 -22.19 -10.95
C ALA A 272 -19.17 -21.42 -9.86
N ASN A 273 -18.48 -20.90 -8.84
CA ASN A 273 -19.12 -20.55 -7.57
C ASN A 273 -18.87 -19.12 -7.06
N ASP A 274 -18.02 -18.31 -7.70
CA ASP A 274 -17.77 -16.95 -7.18
C ASP A 274 -19.08 -16.15 -7.16
N PRO A 275 -19.39 -15.46 -6.04
CA PRO A 275 -20.64 -14.69 -5.92
C PRO A 275 -20.75 -13.57 -6.98
N VAL A 276 -19.62 -13.07 -7.49
CA VAL A 276 -19.57 -11.99 -8.48
C VAL A 276 -19.48 -12.56 -9.90
N ALA A 277 -20.49 -12.30 -10.72
CA ALA A 277 -20.57 -12.79 -12.10
C ALA A 277 -19.33 -12.43 -12.95
N ARG A 278 -18.80 -11.21 -12.76
CA ARG A 278 -17.58 -10.77 -13.45
C ARG A 278 -16.35 -11.61 -13.10
N LEU A 279 -16.21 -12.03 -11.84
CA LEU A 279 -15.10 -12.90 -11.42
C LEU A 279 -15.28 -14.31 -11.99
N ARG A 280 -16.52 -14.84 -12.03
CA ARG A 280 -16.79 -16.13 -12.70
C ARG A 280 -16.37 -16.11 -14.17
N GLN A 281 -16.77 -15.06 -14.90
CA GLN A 281 -16.42 -14.87 -16.31
C GLN A 281 -14.90 -14.72 -16.51
N LYS A 282 -14.23 -13.91 -15.68
CA LYS A 282 -12.77 -13.76 -15.71
C LYS A 282 -12.05 -15.10 -15.48
N ALA A 283 -12.49 -15.89 -14.50
CA ALA A 283 -11.87 -17.16 -14.15
C ALA A 283 -12.07 -18.20 -15.27
N ARG A 284 -13.25 -18.22 -15.90
CA ARG A 284 -13.52 -19.05 -17.08
C ARG A 284 -12.63 -18.65 -18.26
N ALA A 285 -12.52 -17.35 -18.54
CA ALA A 285 -11.65 -16.84 -19.60
C ALA A 285 -10.16 -17.16 -19.36
N ALA A 286 -9.71 -17.15 -18.10
CA ALA A 286 -8.37 -17.62 -17.74
C ALA A 286 -8.18 -19.10 -18.10
N LEU A 287 -9.12 -19.97 -17.70
CA LEU A 287 -9.07 -21.40 -18.07
C LEU A 287 -9.08 -21.62 -19.59
N GLU A 288 -9.87 -20.83 -20.34
CA GLU A 288 -9.90 -20.89 -21.81
C GLU A 288 -8.53 -20.53 -22.42
N ARG A 289 -7.85 -19.51 -21.89
CA ARG A 289 -6.47 -19.16 -22.29
C ARG A 289 -5.49 -20.30 -22.02
N HIS A 290 -5.53 -20.89 -20.82
CA HIS A 290 -4.66 -22.04 -20.48
C HIS A 290 -4.96 -23.26 -21.34
N ALA A 291 -6.22 -23.54 -21.64
CA ALA A 291 -6.64 -24.65 -22.49
C ALA A 291 -6.17 -24.49 -23.95
N ALA A 292 -6.05 -23.24 -24.43
CA ALA A 292 -5.55 -22.92 -25.77
C ALA A 292 -4.02 -23.14 -25.92
N ALA A 293 -3.26 -23.16 -24.81
CA ALA A 293 -1.82 -23.44 -24.81
C ALA A 293 -1.51 -24.95 -24.93
N ALA A 294 -1.93 -25.53 -26.07
CA ALA A 294 -2.19 -26.96 -26.30
C ALA A 294 -1.03 -27.95 -26.07
N SER A 295 0.21 -27.50 -25.88
CA SER A 295 1.41 -28.34 -25.75
C SER A 295 1.81 -28.66 -24.30
N SER A 296 1.04 -28.24 -23.29
CA SER A 296 1.36 -28.46 -21.87
C SER A 296 0.34 -29.37 -21.15
N HIS A 297 0.82 -30.13 -20.15
CA HIS A 297 -0.06 -30.90 -19.25
C HIS A 297 -1.11 -30.01 -18.57
N ALA A 298 -0.76 -28.75 -18.27
CA ALA A 298 -1.66 -27.73 -17.77
C ALA A 298 -2.82 -27.42 -18.74
N GLY A 299 -2.55 -27.34 -20.04
CA GLY A 299 -3.60 -27.08 -21.05
C GLY A 299 -4.62 -28.22 -21.17
N GLY A 300 -4.18 -29.48 -21.02
CA GLY A 300 -5.09 -30.63 -20.97
C GLY A 300 -6.01 -30.59 -19.75
N LEU A 301 -5.46 -30.29 -18.57
CA LEU A 301 -6.22 -30.14 -17.34
C LEU A 301 -7.22 -28.98 -17.42
N ALA A 302 -6.82 -27.82 -17.93
CA ALA A 302 -7.71 -26.67 -18.08
C ALA A 302 -8.93 -26.99 -18.96
N ARG A 303 -8.72 -27.72 -20.07
CA ARG A 303 -9.78 -28.16 -20.97
C ARG A 303 -10.77 -29.10 -20.28
N HIS A 304 -10.25 -30.10 -19.55
CA HIS A 304 -11.08 -31.01 -18.75
C HIS A 304 -11.92 -30.28 -17.69
N LEU A 305 -11.34 -29.27 -17.03
CA LEU A 305 -12.05 -28.48 -16.03
C LEU A 305 -13.18 -27.64 -16.66
N LEU A 306 -12.94 -27.02 -17.82
CA LEU A 306 -13.96 -26.24 -18.55
C LEU A 306 -15.19 -27.06 -18.93
N GLU A 307 -15.00 -28.31 -19.35
CA GLU A 307 -16.09 -29.23 -19.72
C GLU A 307 -17.05 -29.54 -18.55
N ARG A 308 -16.57 -29.36 -17.31
CA ARG A 308 -17.32 -29.65 -16.08
C ARG A 308 -17.92 -28.40 -15.44
N LEU A 309 -17.68 -27.22 -15.99
CA LEU A 309 -18.25 -25.97 -15.50
C LEU A 309 -19.71 -25.82 -15.93
N PRO A 310 -20.54 -25.16 -15.10
CA PRO A 310 -21.86 -24.72 -15.54
C PRO A 310 -21.75 -23.77 -16.75
N PRO A 311 -22.79 -23.68 -17.59
CA PRO A 311 -22.82 -22.74 -18.71
C PRO A 311 -22.63 -21.30 -18.22
N ALA A 312 -21.98 -20.47 -19.03
CA ALA A 312 -21.76 -19.07 -18.71
C ALA A 312 -23.11 -18.36 -18.48
N THR A 313 -23.25 -17.72 -17.32
CA THR A 313 -24.40 -16.87 -16.96
C THR A 313 -24.03 -15.40 -17.10
#